data_AF-A0A7X7KEA8-F1
#
_entry.id   AF-A0A7X7KEA8-F1
#
_cell.length_a   1.000
_cell.length_b   1.000
_cell.length_c   1.000
_cell.angle_alpha   90.00
_cell.angle_beta   90.00
_cell.angle_gamma   90.00
#
_symmetry.space_group_name_H-M   'P 1'
#
loop_
_entity.id
_entity.type
_entity.pdbx_description
1 polymer ?
#
loop_
_entity_poly.entity_id
_entity_poly.type
_entity_poly.pdbx_seq_one_letter_code
_entity_poly.pdbx_strand_id
1 'polypeptide(L)'
;MDKSTPRDDAERQSQPRIAPVDKMAFAQLMNSIRQSGLMISADAVAAVRDNEFRAENFQKAFDVIEGLYMRFGAEAARRQAELMRQEMQYKSGALKMTPKEWLLRQRRETEKTQRIELARRQFTRMLDALAVMRSESGEDEQLDDR
;
A
#
# COMPACT_ATOMS: atom_id res chain seq x y z
N MET A 1 55.96 -10.05 -15.61
CA MET A 1 55.12 -10.67 -14.56
C MET A 1 55.49 -9.91 -13.30
N ASP A 2 54.70 -8.96 -12.86
CA ASP A 2 53.48 -9.22 -12.10
C ASP A 2 52.45 -8.10 -12.28
N LYS A 3 51.19 -8.47 -12.51
CA LYS A 3 50.04 -7.56 -12.60
C LYS A 3 49.35 -7.61 -11.25
N SER A 4 49.69 -6.68 -10.35
CA SER A 4 48.92 -6.48 -9.12
C SER A 4 47.64 -5.72 -9.45
N THR A 5 46.57 -6.47 -9.62
CA THR A 5 45.19 -6.00 -9.70
C THR A 5 44.84 -5.17 -8.46
N PRO A 6 44.26 -3.97 -8.58
CA PRO A 6 43.56 -3.34 -7.46
C PRO A 6 42.31 -4.17 -7.18
N ARG A 7 42.12 -4.56 -5.91
CA ARG A 7 40.87 -5.14 -5.43
C ARG A 7 39.75 -4.14 -5.68
N ASP A 8 38.74 -4.57 -6.42
CA ASP A 8 37.42 -3.97 -6.46
C ASP A 8 36.83 -3.97 -5.05
N ASP A 9 37.09 -2.91 -4.29
CA ASP A 9 36.18 -2.42 -3.24
C ASP A 9 34.96 -1.80 -3.94
N ALA A 10 34.26 -2.62 -4.74
CA ALA A 10 32.96 -2.29 -5.26
C ALA A 10 32.01 -2.24 -4.07
N GLU A 11 31.77 -1.01 -3.61
CA GLU A 11 30.46 -0.51 -3.26
C GLU A 11 29.50 -1.65 -2.85
N ARG A 12 29.57 -2.08 -1.60
CA ARG A 12 28.36 -2.60 -0.94
C ARG A 12 27.40 -1.43 -0.88
N GLN A 13 26.74 -1.17 -2.01
CA GLN A 13 25.62 -0.26 -2.14
C GLN A 13 24.70 -0.62 -0.99
N SER A 14 24.73 0.23 0.03
CA SER A 14 23.84 0.13 1.17
C SER A 14 22.47 0.33 0.57
N GLN A 15 21.81 -0.77 0.22
CA GLN A 15 20.41 -0.76 -0.16
C GLN A 15 19.70 0.09 0.90
N PRO A 16 18.85 1.04 0.50
CA PRO A 16 18.15 1.88 1.46
C PRO A 16 17.47 0.93 2.44
N ARG A 17 17.94 0.92 3.70
CA ARG A 17 17.34 0.09 4.76
C ARG A 17 15.91 0.57 4.90
N ILE A 18 14.97 -0.20 4.35
CA ILE A 18 13.55 0.04 4.54
C ILE A 18 13.35 -0.02 6.05
N ALA A 19 12.90 1.08 6.64
CA ALA A 19 12.72 1.14 8.09
C ALA A 19 11.73 0.03 8.52
N PRO A 20 12.04 -0.73 9.58
CA PRO A 20 11.15 -1.80 10.04
C PRO A 20 9.75 -1.25 10.32
N VAL A 21 8.72 -2.02 9.98
CA VAL A 21 7.31 -1.71 10.31
C VAL A 21 7.19 -1.43 11.80
N ASP A 22 6.94 -0.18 12.18
CA ASP A 22 6.59 0.16 13.54
C ASP A 22 5.07 -0.02 13.79
N LYS A 23 4.66 -0.01 15.06
CA LYS A 23 3.23 -0.07 15.43
C LYS A 23 2.40 1.08 14.83
N MET A 24 3.03 2.19 14.43
CA MET A 24 2.34 3.32 13.81
C MET A 24 1.99 3.05 12.35
N ALA A 25 2.75 2.24 11.62
CA ALA A 25 2.48 1.91 10.22
C ALA A 25 1.09 1.26 10.03
N PHE A 26 0.71 0.32 10.91
CA PHE A 26 -0.63 -0.27 10.89
C PHE A 26 -1.73 0.78 11.16
N ALA A 27 -1.48 1.70 12.11
CA ALA A 27 -2.42 2.78 12.41
C ALA A 27 -2.58 3.75 11.23
N GLN A 28 -1.49 4.09 10.54
CA GLN A 28 -1.49 4.93 9.35
C GLN A 28 -2.24 4.26 8.19
N LEU A 29 -2.05 2.96 7.98
CA LEU A 29 -2.77 2.20 6.98
C LEU A 29 -4.28 2.15 7.28
N MET A 30 -4.66 1.79 8.51
CA MET A 30 -6.06 1.78 8.94
C MET A 30 -6.74 3.15 8.75
N ASN A 31 -6.07 4.23 9.16
CA ASN A 31 -6.60 5.58 8.99
C ASN A 31 -6.74 5.94 7.51
N SER A 32 -5.78 5.59 6.67
CA SER A 32 -5.83 5.89 5.23
C SER A 32 -6.94 5.10 4.53
N ILE A 33 -7.15 3.83 4.91
CA ILE A 33 -8.28 3.02 4.43
C ILE A 33 -9.61 3.68 4.78
N ARG A 34 -9.81 4.07 6.05
CA ARG A 34 -11.04 4.74 6.49
C ARG A 34 -11.28 6.05 5.73
N GLN A 35 -10.23 6.84 5.53
CA GLN A 35 -10.32 8.12 4.83
C GLN A 35 -10.59 7.98 3.33
N SER A 36 -10.18 6.86 2.71
CA SER A 36 -10.42 6.59 1.29
C SER A 36 -11.92 6.49 0.93
N GLY A 37 -12.76 6.10 1.90
CA GLY A 37 -14.18 5.87 1.69
C GLY A 37 -14.51 4.67 0.79
N LEU A 38 -13.53 3.81 0.49
CA LEU A 38 -13.75 2.52 -0.18
C LEU A 38 -14.19 1.46 0.84
N MET A 39 -14.93 0.45 0.38
CA MET A 39 -15.45 -0.64 1.23
C MET A 39 -14.37 -1.69 1.54
N ILE A 40 -13.26 -1.25 2.14
CA ILE A 40 -12.17 -2.09 2.59
C ILE A 40 -12.11 -2.02 4.12
N SER A 41 -12.06 -3.19 4.76
CA SER A 41 -12.12 -3.28 6.23
C SER A 41 -10.78 -2.87 6.85
N ALA A 42 -10.78 -1.77 7.60
CA ALA A 42 -9.65 -1.40 8.46
C ALA A 42 -9.48 -2.38 9.63
N ASP A 43 -10.55 -3.05 10.06
CA ASP A 43 -10.50 -4.03 11.15
C ASP A 43 -9.76 -5.30 10.72
N ALA A 44 -9.79 -5.64 9.43
CA ALA A 44 -8.95 -6.71 8.89
C ALA A 44 -7.45 -6.40 9.03
N VAL A 45 -7.05 -5.13 8.87
CA VAL A 45 -5.66 -4.70 9.10
C VAL A 45 -5.32 -4.77 10.60
N ALA A 46 -6.25 -4.42 11.48
CA ALA A 46 -6.05 -4.58 12.93
C ALA A 46 -5.86 -6.05 13.32
N ALA A 47 -6.66 -6.96 12.74
CA ALA A 47 -6.54 -8.39 12.97
C ALA A 47 -5.17 -8.94 12.51
N VAL A 48 -4.67 -8.51 11.34
CA VAL A 48 -3.32 -8.90 10.89
C VAL A 48 -2.25 -8.42 11.87
N ARG A 49 -2.34 -7.18 12.33
CA ARG A 49 -1.41 -6.63 13.32
C ARG A 49 -1.39 -7.48 14.59
N ASP A 50 -2.57 -7.81 15.10
CA ASP A 50 -2.70 -8.41 16.44
C ASP A 50 -2.47 -9.93 16.44
N ASN A 51 -2.80 -10.63 15.35
CA ASN A 51 -2.74 -12.09 15.29
C ASN A 51 -1.51 -12.62 14.54
N GLU A 52 -1.06 -11.95 13.48
CA GLU A 52 0.02 -12.46 12.62
C GLU A 52 1.31 -11.71 12.89
N PHE A 53 1.28 -10.37 12.82
CA PHE A 53 2.48 -9.56 12.98
C PHE A 53 3.10 -9.65 14.39
N ARG A 54 2.26 -9.62 15.44
CA ARG A 54 2.73 -9.80 16.82
C ARG A 54 3.23 -11.22 17.13
N ALA A 55 2.82 -12.20 16.33
CA ALA A 55 3.27 -13.58 16.43
C ALA A 55 4.45 -13.86 15.51
N GLU A 56 5.05 -12.82 14.91
CA GLU A 56 6.20 -12.92 13.98
C GLU A 56 5.92 -13.77 12.73
N ASN A 57 4.63 -14.01 12.42
CA ASN A 57 4.19 -14.69 11.21
C ASN A 57 4.19 -13.72 10.00
N PHE A 58 5.35 -13.19 9.65
CA PHE A 58 5.47 -12.10 8.66
C PHE A 58 5.03 -12.50 7.26
N GLN A 59 5.25 -13.75 6.82
CA GLN A 59 4.75 -14.26 5.55
C GLN A 59 3.22 -14.23 5.49
N LYS A 60 2.54 -14.71 6.55
CA LYS A 60 1.07 -14.71 6.61
C LYS A 60 0.51 -13.30 6.72
N ALA A 61 1.19 -12.41 7.47
CA ALA A 61 0.84 -11.01 7.51
C ALA A 61 0.95 -10.36 6.11
N PHE A 62 2.03 -10.65 5.37
CA PHE A 62 2.23 -10.18 4.00
C PHE A 62 1.08 -10.63 3.08
N ASP A 63 0.76 -11.92 3.04
CA ASP A 63 -0.27 -12.47 2.15
C ASP A 63 -1.65 -11.85 2.40
N VAL A 64 -2.02 -11.64 3.66
CA VAL A 64 -3.32 -11.04 4.00
C VAL A 64 -3.36 -9.56 3.61
N ILE A 65 -2.27 -8.80 3.84
CA ILE A 65 -2.18 -7.39 3.43
C ILE A 65 -2.18 -7.26 1.91
N GLU A 66 -1.50 -8.15 1.20
CA GLU A 66 -1.49 -8.17 -0.27
C GLU A 66 -2.90 -8.44 -0.82
N GLY A 67 -3.60 -9.43 -0.27
CA GLY A 67 -4.99 -9.70 -0.63
C GLY A 67 -5.94 -8.54 -0.32
N LEU A 68 -5.68 -7.75 0.73
CA LEU A 68 -6.42 -6.51 0.99
C LEU A 68 -6.07 -5.42 -0.02
N TYR A 69 -4.80 -5.28 -0.40
CA TYR A 69 -4.34 -4.30 -1.39
C TYR A 69 -4.94 -4.57 -2.78
N MET A 70 -5.00 -5.83 -3.21
CA MET A 70 -5.63 -6.22 -4.48
C MET A 70 -7.11 -5.85 -4.52
N ARG A 71 -7.85 -6.15 -3.44
CA ARG A 71 -9.26 -5.76 -3.30
C ARG A 71 -9.44 -4.25 -3.30
N PHE A 72 -8.57 -3.53 -2.57
CA PHE A 72 -8.55 -2.07 -2.57
C PHE A 72 -8.34 -1.51 -3.98
N GLY A 73 -7.40 -2.09 -4.73
CA GLY A 73 -7.12 -1.72 -6.11
C GLY A 73 -8.33 -1.91 -7.04
N ALA A 74 -9.04 -3.02 -6.90
CA ALA A 74 -10.25 -3.30 -7.68
C ALA A 74 -11.39 -2.29 -7.39
N GLU A 75 -11.64 -1.99 -6.11
CA GLU A 75 -12.66 -1.00 -5.72
C GLU A 75 -12.29 0.41 -6.18
N ALA A 76 -11.02 0.79 -6.10
CA ALA A 76 -10.54 2.06 -6.62
C ALA A 76 -10.71 2.16 -8.15
N ALA A 77 -10.43 1.09 -8.89
CA ALA A 77 -10.63 1.05 -10.34
C ALA A 77 -12.11 1.15 -10.73
N ARG A 78 -12.99 0.42 -10.01
CA ARG A 78 -14.43 0.51 -10.17
C ARG A 78 -14.94 1.94 -9.94
N ARG A 79 -14.48 2.60 -8.87
CA ARG A 79 -14.80 4.00 -8.59
C ARG A 79 -14.38 4.91 -9.73
N GLN A 80 -13.16 4.75 -10.25
CA GLN A 80 -12.66 5.58 -11.33
C GLN A 80 -13.49 5.43 -12.62
N ALA A 81 -13.87 4.19 -12.96
CA ALA A 81 -14.75 3.92 -14.10
C ALA A 81 -16.13 4.59 -13.94
N GLU A 82 -16.69 4.57 -12.72
CA GLU A 82 -17.95 5.25 -12.42
C GLU A 82 -17.83 6.78 -12.57
N LEU A 83 -16.73 7.39 -12.13
CA LEU A 83 -16.48 8.82 -12.32
C LEU A 83 -16.39 9.19 -13.80
N MET A 84 -15.68 8.39 -14.60
CA MET A 84 -15.59 8.59 -16.05
C MET A 84 -16.96 8.48 -16.73
N ARG A 85 -17.79 7.50 -16.33
CA ARG A 85 -19.15 7.35 -16.83
C ARG A 85 -20.01 8.56 -16.50
N GLN A 86 -19.95 9.06 -15.26
CA GLN A 86 -20.69 10.24 -14.83
C GLN A 86 -20.24 11.50 -15.59
N GLU A 87 -18.94 11.64 -15.85
CA GLU A 87 -18.42 12.75 -16.65
C GLU A 87 -18.93 12.70 -18.09
N MET A 88 -18.99 11.51 -18.71
CA MET A 88 -19.58 11.32 -20.03
C MET A 88 -21.09 11.65 -20.04
N GLN A 89 -21.83 11.22 -19.02
CA GLN A 89 -23.25 11.53 -18.87
C GLN A 89 -23.50 13.03 -18.68
N TYR A 90 -22.65 13.72 -17.93
CA TYR A 90 -22.72 15.17 -17.79
C TYR A 90 -22.45 15.88 -19.12
N LYS A 91 -21.36 15.52 -19.82
CA LYS A 91 -21.00 16.13 -21.12
C LYS A 91 -22.04 15.90 -22.21
N SER A 92 -22.72 14.75 -22.20
CA SER A 92 -23.81 14.43 -23.15
C SER A 92 -25.16 15.04 -22.77
N GLY A 93 -25.29 15.66 -21.58
CA GLY A 93 -26.54 16.19 -21.06
C GLY A 93 -27.51 15.14 -20.50
N ALA A 94 -27.12 13.86 -20.48
CA ALA A 94 -27.89 12.78 -19.87
C ALA A 94 -27.99 12.93 -18.34
N LEU A 95 -26.95 13.47 -17.70
CA LEU A 95 -26.97 13.84 -16.28
C LEU A 95 -27.39 15.30 -16.13
N LYS A 96 -28.61 15.54 -15.65
CA LYS A 96 -29.11 16.89 -15.37
C LYS A 96 -28.49 17.43 -14.08
N MET A 97 -27.53 18.34 -14.23
CA MET A 97 -26.84 19.02 -13.15
C MET A 97 -26.38 20.40 -13.65
N THR A 98 -26.45 21.43 -12.81
CA THR A 98 -25.91 22.75 -13.19
C THR A 98 -24.38 22.71 -13.26
N PRO A 99 -23.73 23.57 -14.07
CA PRO A 99 -22.27 23.65 -14.10
C PRO A 99 -21.63 23.92 -12.73
N LYS A 100 -22.29 24.71 -11.88
CA LYS A 100 -21.83 25.01 -10.53
C LYS A 100 -21.85 23.77 -9.63
N GLU A 101 -22.92 22.99 -9.67
CA GLU A 101 -23.03 21.73 -8.93
C GLU A 101 -22.01 20.70 -9.43
N TRP A 102 -21.80 20.62 -10.74
CA TRP A 102 -20.81 19.74 -11.34
C TRP A 102 -19.39 20.06 -10.85
N LEU A 103 -19.00 21.34 -10.87
CA LEU A 103 -17.70 21.77 -10.36
C LEU A 103 -17.52 21.46 -8.87
N LEU A 104 -18.55 21.68 -8.05
CA LEU A 104 -18.49 21.35 -6.62
C LEU A 104 -18.34 19.84 -6.40
N ARG A 105 -19.08 19.03 -7.16
CA ARG A 105 -18.95 17.57 -7.14
C ARG A 105 -17.55 17.13 -7.55
N GLN A 106 -17.03 17.65 -8.65
CA GLN A 106 -15.69 17.30 -9.15
C GLN A 106 -14.61 17.59 -8.11
N ARG A 107 -14.68 18.74 -7.41
CA ARG A 107 -13.74 19.05 -6.31
C ARG A 107 -13.78 18.00 -5.20
N ARG A 108 -14.98 17.62 -4.74
CA ARG A 108 -15.14 16.58 -3.71
C ARG A 108 -14.61 15.22 -4.17
N GLU A 109 -14.81 14.89 -5.44
CA GLU A 109 -14.31 13.63 -6.00
C GLU A 109 -12.79 13.63 -6.14
N THR A 110 -12.17 14.75 -6.52
CA THR A 110 -10.70 14.91 -6.52
C THR A 110 -10.10 14.68 -5.13
N GLU A 111 -10.69 15.25 -4.08
CA GLU A 111 -10.23 15.04 -2.70
C GLU A 111 -10.29 13.55 -2.30
N LYS A 112 -11.35 12.84 -2.69
CA LYS A 112 -11.46 11.40 -2.42
C LYS A 112 -10.41 10.60 -3.19
N THR A 113 -10.15 10.94 -4.45
CA THR A 113 -9.08 10.31 -5.24
C THR A 113 -7.72 10.50 -4.59
N GLN A 114 -7.41 11.68 -4.05
CA GLN A 114 -6.17 11.90 -3.30
C GLN A 114 -6.05 11.01 -2.05
N ARG A 115 -7.15 10.79 -1.33
CA ARG A 115 -7.17 9.88 -0.16
C ARG A 115 -6.98 8.42 -0.55
N ILE A 116 -7.51 8.01 -1.71
CA ILE A 116 -7.26 6.68 -2.28
C ILE A 116 -5.77 6.50 -2.59
N GLU A 117 -5.13 7.48 -3.22
CA GLU A 117 -3.70 7.44 -3.53
C GLU A 117 -2.82 7.45 -2.26
N LEU A 118 -3.22 8.18 -1.22
CA LEU A 118 -2.56 8.11 0.08
C LEU A 118 -2.62 6.68 0.65
N ALA A 119 -3.79 6.05 0.63
CA ALA A 119 -3.95 4.68 1.10
C ALA A 119 -3.13 3.66 0.27
N ARG A 120 -3.05 3.82 -1.06
CA ARG A 120 -2.16 2.98 -1.91
C ARG A 120 -0.72 3.05 -1.45
N ARG A 121 -0.20 4.26 -1.19
CA ARG A 121 1.17 4.44 -0.71
C ARG A 121 1.40 3.77 0.64
N GLN A 122 0.42 3.79 1.53
CA GLN A 122 0.52 3.11 2.82
C GLN A 122 0.49 1.58 2.69
N PHE A 123 -0.31 1.05 1.77
CA PHE A 123 -0.27 -0.38 1.45
C PHE A 123 1.10 -0.80 0.91
N THR A 124 1.64 -0.07 -0.08
CA THR A 124 2.96 -0.37 -0.65
C THR A 124 4.05 -0.34 0.42
N ARG A 125 4.09 0.71 1.25
CA ARG A 125 5.04 0.79 2.37
C ARG A 125 4.93 -0.38 3.34
N MET A 126 3.70 -0.79 3.68
CA MET A 126 3.48 -1.94 4.57
C MET A 126 3.99 -3.23 3.94
N LEU A 127 3.69 -3.46 2.65
CA LEU A 127 4.14 -4.64 1.92
C LEU A 127 5.66 -4.69 1.78
N ASP A 128 6.30 -3.57 1.42
CA ASP A 128 7.76 -3.49 1.30
C ASP A 128 8.43 -3.85 2.63
N ALA A 129 7.92 -3.32 3.74
CA ALA A 129 8.51 -3.54 5.05
C ALA A 129 8.22 -4.95 5.61
N LEU A 130 7.05 -5.54 5.33
CA LEU A 130 6.77 -6.95 5.61
C LEU A 130 7.63 -7.90 4.77
N ALA A 131 7.93 -7.54 3.51
CA ALA A 131 8.80 -8.33 2.64
C ALA A 131 10.24 -8.41 3.17
N VAL A 132 10.75 -7.31 3.75
CA VAL A 132 12.06 -7.28 4.42
C VAL A 132 12.04 -8.17 5.66
N MET A 133 11.08 -7.97 6.58
CA MET A 133 10.98 -8.75 7.81
C MET A 133 10.85 -10.24 7.56
N ARG A 134 10.04 -10.64 6.56
CA ARG A 134 9.94 -12.03 6.13
C ARG A 134 11.29 -12.61 5.72
N SER A 135 12.08 -11.84 4.98
CA SER A 135 13.36 -12.32 4.46
C SER A 135 14.36 -12.48 5.60
N GLU A 136 14.40 -11.53 6.54
CA GLU A 136 15.26 -11.58 7.72
C GLU A 136 14.90 -12.76 8.65
N SER A 137 13.61 -13.03 8.88
CA SER A 137 13.19 -14.16 9.73
C SER A 137 13.55 -15.54 9.16
N GLY A 138 13.69 -15.67 7.85
CA GLY A 138 14.15 -16.91 7.21
C GLY A 138 15.67 -17.09 7.22
N GLU A 139 16.43 -16.02 7.49
CA GLU A 139 17.90 -16.05 7.57
C GLU A 139 18.37 -16.47 8.98
N ASP A 140 17.62 -16.13 10.03
CA ASP A 140 17.95 -16.50 11.42
C ASP A 140 17.81 -18.02 11.68
N GLU A 141 16.88 -18.72 11.01
CA GLU A 141 16.73 -20.19 11.14
C GLU A 141 17.89 -21.01 10.54
N GLN A 142 18.74 -20.42 9.69
CA GLN A 142 19.87 -21.13 9.06
C GLN A 142 21.18 -21.06 9.87
N LEU A 143 21.24 -20.26 10.93
CA LEU A 143 22.46 -20.07 11.74
C LEU A 143 22.54 -20.99 12.98
N ASP A 144 21.44 -21.65 13.36
CA ASP A 144 21.40 -22.52 14.54
C ASP A 144 21.81 -23.99 14.29
N ASP A 145 22.21 -24.33 13.05
CA ASP A 145 22.57 -25.71 12.66
C ASP A 145 24.06 -25.88 12.27
N ARG A 146 24.96 -25.09 12.88
CA ARG A 146 26.42 -25.17 12.68
C ARG A 146 27.24 -25.29 13.96
#